data_AF-A0A1Q4NUZ3-F1
#
_entry.id   AF-A0A1Q4NUZ3-F1
#
_cell.length_a   1.000
_cell.length_b   1.000
_cell.length_c   1.000
_cell.angle_alpha   90.00
_cell.angle_beta   90.00
_cell.angle_gamma   90.00
#
_symmetry.space_group_name_H-M   'P 1'
#
loop_
_entity.id
_entity.type
_entity.pdbx_description
1 polymer ?
#
loop_
_entity_poly.entity_id
_entity_poly.type
_entity_poly.pdbx_seq_one_letter_code
_entity_poly.pdbx_strand_id
1 'polypeptide(L)'
;MNTSADIKNMRVARDIIKNYLGNESLDGFDDVVSADLHFLGKHKLIPIWFDIICKNDAIGKLTRQMYYMLSSYVAHIRREQETKLCEMSALHNSFDEHGLHYAVRKGHALTSLYKDPTHRNYNDLDLLIIGADINQYLEILYSHGFVEGIYDHTNQKIINHSRFDLIKYRLSPDHHPHMVKLVDGVPVVVDLAFTSCWHSHSQADEFTLNNADTEMIEGIRCLSGSYLYLDTMFHLYRETRFINSLQGRSPFLLSYLDLILLRKNNPEPTFSEISEHVTLERDISALLSGDTDALLKHQITLADINSTSAFNLFSYMAKSFKKDSKEMIEQFKLASRAQG
;
A
#
# COMPACT_ATOMS: atom_id res chain seq x y z
N MET A 1 8.75 1.44 24.86
CA MET A 1 8.25 0.08 25.19
C MET A 1 6.85 -0.09 24.61
N ASN A 2 6.53 -1.27 24.07
CA ASN A 2 5.20 -1.57 23.55
C ASN A 2 4.22 -1.89 24.68
N THR A 3 2.96 -1.48 24.51
CA THR A 3 1.88 -1.69 25.47
C THR A 3 1.23 -3.07 25.27
N SER A 4 0.46 -3.54 26.26
CA SER A 4 -0.36 -4.74 26.09
C SER A 4 -1.35 -4.63 24.91
N ALA A 5 -1.84 -3.41 24.61
CA ALA A 5 -2.70 -3.13 23.47
C ALA A 5 -1.97 -3.30 22.13
N ASP A 6 -0.71 -2.83 22.03
CA ASP A 6 0.11 -2.98 20.82
C ASP A 6 0.34 -4.46 20.46
N ILE A 7 0.60 -5.28 21.48
CA ILE A 7 0.78 -6.74 21.32
C ILE A 7 -0.54 -7.38 20.86
N LYS A 8 -1.67 -7.03 21.48
CA LYS A 8 -3.01 -7.51 21.07
C LYS A 8 -3.29 -7.15 19.61
N ASN A 9 -3.04 -5.91 19.21
CA ASN A 9 -3.29 -5.42 17.85
C ASN A 9 -2.52 -6.23 16.80
N MET A 10 -1.22 -6.44 17.00
CA MET A 10 -0.40 -7.23 16.07
C MET A 10 -0.83 -8.70 16.02
N ARG A 11 -1.21 -9.29 17.16
CA ARG A 11 -1.77 -10.65 17.20
C ARG A 11 -3.04 -10.75 16.37
N VAL A 12 -4.00 -9.85 16.59
CA VAL A 12 -5.27 -9.82 15.86
C VAL A 12 -5.06 -9.61 14.36
N ALA A 13 -4.18 -8.70 13.96
CA ALA A 13 -3.85 -8.49 12.55
C ALA A 13 -3.27 -9.75 11.90
N ARG A 14 -2.36 -10.44 12.58
CA ARG A 14 -1.79 -11.71 12.12
C ARG A 14 -2.89 -12.76 11.96
N ASP A 15 -3.78 -12.90 12.93
CA ASP A 15 -4.84 -13.91 12.90
C ASP A 15 -5.82 -13.63 11.75
N ILE A 16 -6.14 -12.35 11.49
CA ILE A 16 -6.89 -11.93 10.29
C ILE A 16 -6.17 -12.36 9.01
N ILE A 17 -4.87 -12.06 8.88
CA ILE A 17 -4.07 -12.41 7.70
C ILE A 17 -4.01 -13.93 7.51
N LYS A 18 -3.70 -14.70 8.55
CA LYS A 18 -3.59 -16.16 8.48
C LYS A 18 -4.92 -16.82 8.13
N ASN A 19 -6.03 -16.37 8.73
CA ASN A 19 -7.35 -16.85 8.38
C ASN A 19 -7.69 -16.50 6.92
N TYR A 20 -7.36 -15.30 6.48
CA TYR A 20 -7.56 -14.89 5.09
C TYR A 20 -6.81 -15.80 4.10
N LEU A 21 -5.58 -16.20 4.44
CA LEU A 21 -4.76 -17.13 3.65
C LEU A 21 -5.24 -18.59 3.68
N GLY A 22 -6.14 -18.93 4.61
CA GLY A 22 -6.68 -20.29 4.81
C GLY A 22 -5.83 -21.17 5.72
N ASN A 23 -4.95 -20.59 6.54
CA ASN A 23 -3.92 -21.33 7.27
C ASN A 23 -4.31 -21.74 8.70
N GLU A 24 -5.29 -21.10 9.34
CA GLU A 24 -5.64 -21.36 10.74
C GLU A 24 -7.15 -21.24 11.00
N SER A 25 -7.65 -22.05 11.94
CA SER A 25 -8.92 -21.78 12.65
C SER A 25 -8.75 -20.51 13.49
N LEU A 26 -9.82 -19.72 13.65
CA LEU A 26 -9.82 -18.52 14.47
C LEU A 26 -9.85 -18.88 15.96
N ASP A 27 -8.80 -19.53 16.45
CA ASP A 27 -8.60 -19.76 17.87
C ASP A 27 -8.48 -18.39 18.55
N GLY A 28 -9.44 -18.04 19.41
CA GLY A 28 -9.54 -16.68 19.95
C GLY A 28 -10.32 -15.69 19.08
N PHE A 29 -11.28 -16.16 18.28
CA PHE A 29 -12.15 -15.30 17.45
C PHE A 29 -12.78 -14.11 18.18
N ASP A 30 -13.02 -14.20 19.49
CA ASP A 30 -13.52 -13.06 20.29
C ASP A 30 -12.52 -11.87 20.33
N ASP A 31 -11.21 -12.13 20.24
CA ASP A 31 -10.22 -11.07 20.08
C ASP A 31 -10.29 -10.40 18.70
N VAL A 32 -10.59 -11.19 17.66
CA VAL A 32 -10.83 -10.65 16.31
C VAL A 32 -12.10 -9.82 16.30
N VAL A 33 -13.19 -10.29 16.90
CA VAL A 33 -14.45 -9.52 17.01
C VAL A 33 -14.23 -8.21 17.77
N SER A 34 -13.40 -8.22 18.83
CA SER A 34 -13.09 -7.05 19.66
C SER A 34 -11.87 -6.24 19.19
N ALA A 35 -11.49 -6.37 17.92
CA ALA A 35 -10.35 -5.68 17.34
C ALA A 35 -10.49 -4.14 17.42
N ASP A 36 -9.35 -3.46 17.61
CA ASP A 36 -9.29 -2.00 17.50
C ASP A 36 -9.50 -1.56 16.05
N LEU A 37 -10.68 -1.02 15.74
CA LEU A 37 -11.03 -0.52 14.41
C LEU A 37 -10.11 0.63 13.95
N HIS A 38 -9.52 1.42 14.86
CA HIS A 38 -8.56 2.44 14.49
C HIS A 38 -7.28 1.81 13.93
N PHE A 39 -6.77 0.79 14.63
CA PHE A 39 -5.62 0.01 14.17
C PHE A 39 -5.90 -0.70 12.85
N LEU A 40 -7.05 -1.39 12.73
CA LEU A 40 -7.44 -2.05 11.48
C LEU A 40 -7.59 -1.05 10.33
N GLY A 41 -8.17 0.13 10.58
CA GLY A 41 -8.32 1.20 9.61
C GLY A 41 -6.98 1.75 9.15
N LYS A 42 -6.05 2.02 10.08
CA LYS A 42 -4.68 2.43 9.79
C LYS A 42 -3.99 1.45 8.85
N HIS A 43 -4.18 0.15 9.06
CA HIS A 43 -3.53 -0.90 8.25
C HIS A 43 -4.37 -1.38 7.07
N LYS A 44 -5.50 -0.72 6.77
CA LYS A 44 -6.42 -1.06 5.67
C LYS A 44 -6.99 -2.49 5.73
N LEU A 45 -7.18 -3.03 6.94
CA LEU A 45 -7.69 -4.39 7.16
C LEU A 45 -9.19 -4.45 7.46
N ILE A 46 -9.90 -3.30 7.59
CA ILE A 46 -11.32 -3.27 7.93
C ILE A 46 -12.19 -4.10 6.97
N PRO A 47 -12.07 -4.00 5.63
CA PRO A 47 -12.95 -4.77 4.73
C PRO A 47 -12.75 -6.28 4.90
N ILE A 48 -11.50 -6.73 4.99
CA ILE A 48 -11.16 -8.14 5.24
C ILE A 48 -11.72 -8.62 6.58
N TRP A 49 -11.51 -7.83 7.63
CA TRP A 49 -12.03 -8.14 8.95
C TRP A 49 -13.56 -8.25 8.95
N PHE A 50 -14.26 -7.32 8.30
CA PHE A 50 -15.71 -7.32 8.23
C PHE A 50 -16.26 -8.53 7.46
N ASP A 51 -15.60 -8.93 6.37
CA ASP A 51 -15.91 -10.16 5.62
C ASP A 51 -15.73 -11.42 6.50
N ILE A 52 -14.67 -11.48 7.31
CA ILE A 52 -14.46 -12.58 8.27
C ILE A 52 -15.61 -12.63 9.30
N ILE A 53 -16.03 -11.49 9.85
CA ILE A 53 -17.16 -11.44 10.81
C ILE A 53 -18.46 -11.93 10.16
N CYS A 54 -18.71 -11.55 8.91
CA CYS A 54 -19.89 -11.98 8.17
C CYS A 54 -19.87 -13.48 7.87
N LYS A 55 -18.73 -14.01 7.40
CA LYS A 55 -18.57 -15.44 7.04
C LYS A 55 -18.61 -16.40 8.24
N ASN A 56 -18.39 -15.90 9.45
CA ASN A 56 -18.45 -16.68 10.68
C ASN A 56 -19.74 -16.42 11.49
N ASP A 57 -20.79 -15.91 10.85
CA ASP A 57 -22.11 -15.64 11.46
C ASP A 57 -22.05 -14.79 12.75
N ALA A 58 -21.05 -13.91 12.84
CA ALA A 58 -20.74 -13.16 14.06
C ALA A 58 -21.23 -11.71 14.03
N ILE A 59 -22.04 -11.35 13.04
CA ILE A 59 -22.66 -10.02 12.93
C ILE A 59 -23.46 -9.69 14.20
N GLY A 60 -24.11 -10.68 14.82
CA GLY A 60 -24.85 -10.51 16.07
C GLY A 60 -24.00 -10.09 17.28
N LYS A 61 -22.67 -10.21 17.19
CA LYS A 61 -21.73 -9.69 18.21
C LYS A 61 -21.41 -8.21 18.02
N LEU A 62 -21.78 -7.62 16.88
CA LEU A 62 -21.63 -6.19 16.62
C LEU A 62 -22.87 -5.44 17.10
N THR A 63 -22.68 -4.20 17.55
CA THR A 63 -23.82 -3.30 17.72
C THR A 63 -24.40 -2.93 16.35
N ARG A 64 -25.70 -2.60 16.31
CA ARG A 64 -26.38 -2.17 15.08
C ARG A 64 -25.68 -0.97 14.43
N GLN A 65 -25.19 -0.03 15.25
CA GLN A 65 -24.46 1.15 14.79
C GLN A 65 -23.11 0.78 14.16
N MET A 66 -22.37 -0.15 14.77
CA MET A 66 -21.12 -0.65 14.18
C MET A 66 -21.38 -1.32 12.84
N TYR A 67 -22.38 -2.20 12.76
CA TYR A 67 -22.75 -2.84 11.50
C TYR A 67 -23.08 -1.82 10.40
N TYR A 68 -23.89 -0.79 10.70
CA TYR A 68 -24.21 0.26 9.72
C TYR A 68 -22.98 1.06 9.28
N MET A 69 -22.11 1.43 10.22
CA MET A 69 -20.87 2.14 9.90
C MET A 69 -19.97 1.32 8.97
N LEU A 70 -19.79 0.04 9.26
CA LEU A 70 -18.91 -0.86 8.52
C LEU A 70 -19.45 -1.18 7.12
N SER A 71 -20.74 -1.50 7.03
CA SER A 71 -21.41 -1.73 5.75
C SER A 71 -21.39 -0.49 4.86
N SER A 72 -21.62 0.70 5.44
CA SER A 72 -21.52 1.97 4.70
C SER A 72 -20.10 2.25 4.23
N TYR A 73 -19.09 1.95 5.05
CA TYR A 73 -17.69 2.11 4.69
C TYR A 73 -17.27 1.18 3.53
N VAL A 74 -17.68 -0.09 3.56
CA VAL A 74 -17.39 -1.04 2.48
C VAL A 74 -18.12 -0.65 1.19
N ALA A 75 -19.38 -0.21 1.28
CA ALA A 75 -20.13 0.31 0.14
C ALA A 75 -19.47 1.57 -0.47
N HIS A 76 -18.93 2.44 0.38
CA HIS A 76 -18.19 3.61 -0.06
C HIS A 76 -16.91 3.22 -0.81
N ILE A 77 -16.09 2.31 -0.26
CA ILE A 77 -14.89 1.80 -0.95
C ILE A 77 -15.25 1.25 -2.33
N ARG A 78 -16.30 0.44 -2.40
CA ARG A 78 -16.77 -0.16 -3.66
C ARG A 78 -17.08 0.92 -4.69
N ARG A 79 -17.89 1.91 -4.33
CA ARG A 79 -18.20 3.05 -5.20
C ARG A 79 -16.94 3.80 -5.64
N GLU A 80 -16.01 4.05 -4.73
CA GLU A 80 -14.76 4.74 -5.09
C GLU A 80 -13.92 3.93 -6.09
N GLN A 81 -13.81 2.62 -5.91
CA GLN A 81 -13.07 1.74 -6.81
C GLN A 81 -13.75 1.61 -8.17
N GLU A 82 -15.08 1.45 -8.20
CA GLU A 82 -15.86 1.43 -9.45
C GLU A 82 -15.69 2.75 -10.23
N THR A 83 -15.72 3.89 -9.53
CA THR A 83 -15.50 5.20 -10.16
C THR A 83 -14.09 5.30 -10.76
N LYS A 84 -13.06 4.89 -10.02
CA LYS A 84 -11.68 4.86 -10.52
C LYS A 84 -11.53 3.92 -11.70
N LEU A 85 -12.20 2.76 -11.67
CA LEU A 85 -12.17 1.78 -12.74
C LEU A 85 -12.79 2.33 -14.02
N CYS A 86 -13.96 2.96 -13.93
CA CYS A 86 -14.59 3.61 -15.08
C CYS A 86 -13.68 4.66 -15.73
N GLU A 87 -13.05 5.52 -14.93
CA GLU A 87 -12.09 6.50 -15.43
C GLU A 87 -10.85 5.84 -16.05
N MET A 88 -10.33 4.78 -15.43
CA MET A 88 -9.20 4.03 -15.98
C MET A 88 -9.55 3.33 -17.30
N SER A 89 -10.77 2.79 -17.44
CA SER A 89 -11.24 2.23 -18.72
C SER A 89 -11.34 3.29 -19.82
N ALA A 90 -11.77 4.51 -19.48
CA ALA A 90 -11.80 5.62 -20.44
C ALA A 90 -10.38 6.02 -20.88
N LEU A 91 -9.44 6.11 -19.92
CA LEU A 91 -8.03 6.38 -20.20
C LEU A 91 -7.38 5.25 -21.02
N HIS A 92 -7.68 3.99 -20.71
CA HIS A 92 -7.19 2.83 -21.45
C HIS A 92 -7.48 2.95 -22.96
N ASN A 93 -8.73 3.23 -23.32
CA ASN A 93 -9.14 3.38 -24.71
C ASN A 93 -8.36 4.53 -25.40
N SER A 94 -8.22 5.67 -24.71
CA SER A 94 -7.48 6.81 -25.27
C SER A 94 -5.99 6.52 -25.42
N PHE A 95 -5.37 5.83 -24.47
CA PHE A 95 -3.97 5.41 -24.57
C PHE A 95 -3.77 4.43 -25.73
N ASP A 96 -4.64 3.44 -25.88
CA ASP A 96 -4.56 2.46 -26.97
C ASP A 96 -4.80 3.11 -28.34
N GLU A 97 -5.75 4.04 -28.47
CA GLU A 97 -5.99 4.82 -29.70
C GLU A 97 -4.76 5.63 -30.14
N HIS A 98 -3.95 6.10 -29.18
CA HIS A 98 -2.73 6.88 -29.44
C HIS A 98 -1.46 6.02 -29.45
N GLY A 99 -1.57 4.69 -29.29
CA GLY A 99 -0.41 3.80 -29.26
C GLY A 99 0.50 4.00 -28.04
N LEU A 100 -0.04 4.51 -26.92
CA LEU A 100 0.70 4.76 -25.70
C LEU A 100 0.70 3.52 -24.78
N HIS A 101 1.89 3.02 -24.50
CA HIS A 101 2.10 1.87 -23.63
C HIS A 101 2.13 2.25 -22.15
N TYR A 102 1.25 1.66 -21.36
CA TYR A 102 1.20 1.82 -19.92
C TYR A 102 0.89 0.48 -19.24
N ALA A 103 1.11 0.39 -17.93
CA ALA A 103 0.58 -0.70 -17.11
C ALA A 103 0.10 -0.17 -15.77
N VAL A 104 -1.13 -0.50 -15.38
CA VAL A 104 -1.58 -0.28 -14.00
C VAL A 104 -0.77 -1.18 -13.06
N ARG A 105 -0.23 -0.60 -12.00
CA ARG A 105 0.56 -1.30 -10.98
C ARG A 105 -0.17 -1.28 -9.63
N LYS A 106 0.21 -2.18 -8.74
CA LYS A 106 -0.28 -2.24 -7.35
C LYS A 106 -1.82 -2.26 -7.29
N GLY A 107 -2.44 -1.30 -6.59
CA GLY A 107 -3.88 -1.19 -6.27
C GLY A 107 -4.81 -2.12 -7.07
N HIS A 108 -5.25 -1.66 -8.23
CA HIS A 108 -6.18 -2.41 -9.09
C HIS A 108 -5.57 -3.71 -9.65
N ALA A 109 -4.30 -3.70 -10.07
CA ALA A 109 -3.61 -4.90 -10.57
C ALA A 109 -3.58 -6.06 -9.55
N LEU A 110 -3.65 -5.75 -8.26
CA LEU A 110 -3.65 -6.75 -7.18
C LEU A 110 -5.06 -7.20 -6.77
N THR A 111 -6.13 -6.54 -7.23
CA THR A 111 -7.51 -6.83 -6.74
C THR A 111 -7.96 -8.25 -7.03
N SER A 112 -7.54 -8.84 -8.17
CA SER A 112 -7.86 -10.21 -8.56
C SER A 112 -7.29 -11.28 -7.62
N LEU A 113 -6.27 -10.93 -6.81
CA LEU A 113 -5.67 -11.83 -5.82
C LEU A 113 -6.48 -11.92 -4.53
N TYR A 114 -7.46 -11.03 -4.35
CA TYR A 114 -8.28 -10.96 -3.15
C TYR A 114 -9.64 -11.65 -3.37
N LYS A 115 -10.24 -12.13 -2.26
CA LYS A 115 -11.55 -12.82 -2.24
C LYS A 115 -12.72 -11.89 -2.61
N ASP A 116 -12.55 -10.58 -2.44
CA ASP A 116 -13.47 -9.52 -2.88
C ASP A 116 -12.62 -8.29 -3.27
N PRO A 117 -12.92 -7.57 -4.37
CA PRO A 117 -12.13 -6.41 -4.80
C PRO A 117 -12.02 -5.29 -3.74
N THR A 118 -13.02 -5.16 -2.86
CA THR A 118 -13.04 -4.16 -1.78
C THR A 118 -12.05 -4.48 -0.65
N HIS A 119 -11.57 -5.73 -0.57
CA HIS A 119 -10.54 -6.11 0.39
C HIS A 119 -9.20 -5.45 0.10
N ARG A 120 -8.94 -5.12 -1.17
CA ARG A 120 -7.75 -4.38 -1.59
C ARG A 120 -8.11 -2.94 -1.95
N ASN A 121 -8.42 -2.13 -0.95
CA ASN A 121 -8.71 -0.71 -1.20
C ASN A 121 -7.45 0.07 -1.62
N TYR A 122 -7.61 0.94 -2.62
CA TYR A 122 -6.54 1.78 -3.16
C TYR A 122 -7.04 3.22 -3.39
N ASN A 123 -6.13 4.16 -3.24
CA ASN A 123 -6.46 5.59 -3.20
C ASN A 123 -6.22 6.25 -4.57
N ASP A 124 -5.32 5.69 -5.34
CA ASP A 124 -4.74 6.17 -6.58
C ASP A 124 -4.75 5.05 -7.63
N LEU A 125 -4.74 5.46 -8.90
CA LEU A 125 -4.41 4.66 -10.05
C LEU A 125 -2.92 4.86 -10.30
N ASP A 126 -2.09 3.91 -9.85
CA ASP A 126 -0.67 3.91 -10.15
C ASP A 126 -0.42 3.33 -11.54
N LEU A 127 0.25 4.08 -12.41
CA LEU A 127 0.60 3.66 -13.77
C LEU A 127 2.12 3.65 -13.92
N LEU A 128 2.65 2.60 -14.51
CA LEU A 128 4.01 2.59 -15.07
C LEU A 128 3.92 2.97 -16.54
N ILE A 129 4.65 4.00 -16.95
CA ILE A 129 4.62 4.57 -18.32
C ILE A 129 6.02 4.72 -18.92
N ILE A 130 6.08 4.92 -20.24
CA ILE A 130 7.31 5.35 -20.92
C ILE A 130 7.55 6.83 -20.65
N GLY A 131 8.59 7.16 -19.90
CA GLY A 131 8.89 8.54 -19.51
C GLY A 131 9.16 9.50 -20.67
N ALA A 132 9.68 8.99 -21.79
CA ALA A 132 9.89 9.80 -23.00
C ALA A 132 8.58 10.35 -23.59
N ASP A 133 7.44 9.70 -23.32
CA ASP A 133 6.13 10.04 -23.86
C ASP A 133 5.27 10.82 -22.86
N ILE A 134 5.83 11.30 -21.73
CA ILE A 134 5.07 11.95 -20.64
C ILE A 134 4.12 13.05 -21.14
N ASN A 135 4.54 13.89 -22.08
CA ASN A 135 3.69 14.97 -22.59
C ASN A 135 2.43 14.44 -23.27
N GLN A 136 2.50 13.30 -23.97
CA GLN A 136 1.35 12.68 -24.62
C GLN A 136 0.37 12.11 -23.59
N TYR A 137 0.86 11.49 -22.52
CA TYR A 137 0.02 11.07 -21.39
C TYR A 137 -0.70 12.24 -20.74
N LEU A 138 0.02 13.35 -20.52
CA LEU A 138 -0.54 14.56 -19.92
C LEU A 138 -1.61 15.18 -20.79
N GLU A 139 -1.39 15.29 -22.11
CA GLU A 139 -2.40 15.78 -23.05
C GLU A 139 -3.71 14.97 -22.98
N ILE A 140 -3.62 13.64 -22.93
CA ILE A 140 -4.78 12.78 -22.76
C ILE A 140 -5.43 13.01 -21.40
N LEU A 141 -4.68 12.99 -20.31
CA LEU A 141 -5.22 13.24 -18.97
C LEU A 141 -5.93 14.60 -18.87
N TYR A 142 -5.35 15.66 -19.41
CA TYR A 142 -5.97 16.99 -19.49
C TYR A 142 -7.28 16.96 -20.30
N SER A 143 -7.30 16.26 -21.44
CA SER A 143 -8.51 16.12 -22.25
C SER A 143 -9.65 15.36 -21.54
N HIS A 144 -9.29 14.46 -20.62
CA HIS A 144 -10.23 13.74 -19.74
C HIS A 144 -10.63 14.53 -18.49
N GLY A 145 -10.12 15.76 -18.32
CA GLY A 145 -10.47 16.65 -17.22
C GLY A 145 -9.64 16.46 -15.96
N PHE A 146 -8.52 15.73 -16.03
CA PHE A 146 -7.55 15.70 -14.93
C PHE A 146 -6.76 17.01 -14.89
N VAL A 147 -6.36 17.42 -13.69
CA VAL A 147 -5.49 18.57 -13.46
C VAL A 147 -4.36 18.20 -12.49
N GLU A 148 -3.22 18.87 -12.60
CA GLU A 148 -2.12 18.70 -11.63
C GLU A 148 -2.52 19.23 -10.26
N GLY A 149 -2.50 18.38 -9.23
CA GLY A 149 -2.82 18.82 -7.88
C GLY A 149 -2.96 17.71 -6.86
N ILE A 150 -3.52 18.09 -5.71
CA ILE A 150 -3.85 17.22 -4.59
C ILE A 150 -5.29 17.50 -4.18
N TYR A 151 -6.04 16.46 -3.82
CA TYR A 151 -7.38 16.64 -3.28
C TYR A 151 -7.33 17.03 -1.80
N ASP A 152 -7.91 18.17 -1.46
CA ASP A 152 -8.11 18.62 -0.09
C ASP A 152 -9.43 18.04 0.44
N HIS A 153 -9.34 16.99 1.25
CA HIS A 153 -10.51 16.35 1.87
C HIS A 153 -11.30 17.25 2.82
N THR A 154 -10.68 18.31 3.38
CA THR A 154 -11.37 19.23 4.31
C THR A 154 -12.25 20.20 3.55
N ASN A 155 -11.70 20.77 2.47
CA ASN A 155 -12.41 21.77 1.65
C ASN A 155 -13.11 21.14 0.42
N GLN A 156 -12.99 19.83 0.24
CA GLN A 156 -13.57 19.05 -0.86
C GLN A 156 -13.25 19.63 -2.25
N LYS A 157 -11.99 20.02 -2.46
CA LYS A 157 -11.54 20.67 -3.70
C LYS A 157 -10.15 20.21 -4.09
N ILE A 158 -9.85 20.31 -5.38
CA ILE A 158 -8.49 20.12 -5.87
C ILE A 158 -7.70 21.40 -5.62
N ILE A 159 -6.51 21.26 -5.06
CA ILE A 159 -5.55 22.35 -4.88
C ILE A 159 -4.29 22.05 -5.70
N ASN A 160 -3.71 23.10 -6.29
CA ASN A 160 -2.47 22.95 -7.04
C ASN A 160 -1.33 22.49 -6.11
N HIS A 161 -0.36 21.76 -6.67
CA HIS A 161 0.86 21.41 -5.97
C HIS A 161 1.56 22.66 -5.44
N SER A 162 2.01 22.62 -4.18
CA SER A 162 2.81 23.72 -3.66
C SER A 162 4.20 23.71 -4.33
N ARG A 163 4.88 24.86 -4.32
CA ARG A 163 6.29 24.93 -4.79
C ARG A 163 7.18 23.90 -4.08
N PHE A 164 6.91 23.64 -2.80
CA PHE A 164 7.66 22.65 -2.03
C PHE A 164 7.41 21.22 -2.53
N ASP A 165 6.17 20.88 -2.91
CA ASP A 165 5.83 19.58 -3.48
C ASP A 165 6.51 19.38 -4.83
N LEU A 166 6.47 20.40 -5.71
CA LEU A 166 7.16 20.36 -7.00
C LEU A 166 8.69 20.18 -6.87
N ILE A 167 9.30 20.74 -5.82
CA ILE A 167 10.73 20.51 -5.53
C ILE A 167 10.97 19.05 -5.14
N LYS A 168 10.09 18.43 -4.36
CA LYS A 168 10.22 17.01 -4.00
C LYS A 168 10.18 16.11 -5.23
N TYR A 169 9.25 16.34 -6.16
CA TYR A 169 9.19 15.60 -7.41
C TYR A 169 10.48 15.73 -8.23
N ARG A 170 11.12 16.92 -8.22
CA ARG A 170 12.42 17.10 -8.89
C ARG A 170 13.58 16.37 -8.21
N LEU A 171 13.50 16.16 -6.89
CA LEU A 171 14.51 15.42 -6.13
C LEU A 171 14.34 13.91 -6.23
N SER A 172 13.15 13.44 -6.63
CA SER A 172 12.82 12.03 -6.83
C SER A 172 12.12 11.89 -8.19
N PRO A 173 12.86 11.99 -9.31
CA PRO A 173 12.30 12.04 -10.66
C PRO A 173 11.77 10.70 -11.17
N ASP A 174 11.48 9.74 -10.27
CA ASP A 174 10.87 8.46 -10.62
C ASP A 174 9.36 8.56 -10.93
N HIS A 175 8.72 9.71 -10.63
CA HIS A 175 7.29 9.96 -10.87
C HIS A 175 7.03 11.39 -11.37
N HIS A 176 5.95 11.58 -12.14
CA HIS A 176 5.36 12.89 -12.41
C HIS A 176 4.49 13.35 -11.22
N PRO A 177 4.32 14.67 -10.97
CA PRO A 177 3.31 15.16 -10.05
C PRO A 177 1.93 14.57 -10.27
N HIS A 178 1.22 14.22 -9.18
CA HIS A 178 -0.10 13.59 -9.30
C HIS A 178 -1.10 14.43 -10.09
N MET A 179 -1.93 13.70 -10.83
CA MET A 179 -3.04 14.21 -11.62
C MET A 179 -4.35 13.83 -10.93
N VAL A 180 -5.29 14.77 -10.81
CA VAL A 180 -6.53 14.57 -10.06
C VAL A 180 -7.74 15.01 -10.88
N LYS A 181 -8.79 14.20 -10.85
CA LYS A 181 -10.13 14.51 -11.36
C LYS A 181 -11.15 14.25 -10.26
N LEU A 182 -12.17 15.10 -10.15
CA LEU A 182 -13.28 14.89 -9.21
C LEU A 182 -14.51 14.37 -9.98
N VAL A 183 -14.98 13.18 -9.65
CA VAL A 183 -16.13 12.53 -10.30
C VAL A 183 -17.19 12.25 -9.24
N ASP A 184 -18.32 12.95 -9.29
CA ASP A 184 -19.42 12.82 -8.32
C ASP A 184 -18.97 12.86 -6.84
N GLY A 185 -17.98 13.71 -6.55
CA GLY A 185 -17.39 13.87 -5.21
C GLY A 185 -16.31 12.84 -4.85
N VAL A 186 -16.01 11.89 -5.73
CA VAL A 186 -14.91 10.92 -5.58
C VAL A 186 -13.65 11.48 -6.27
N PRO A 187 -12.53 11.66 -5.54
CA PRO A 187 -11.27 12.02 -6.17
C PRO A 187 -10.65 10.80 -6.86
N VAL A 188 -10.46 10.90 -8.17
CA VAL A 188 -9.68 9.96 -8.97
C VAL A 188 -8.30 10.55 -9.15
N VAL A 189 -7.30 9.90 -8.54
CA VAL A 189 -5.90 10.32 -8.57
C VAL A 189 -5.13 9.36 -9.48
N VAL A 190 -4.35 9.90 -10.41
CA VAL A 190 -3.45 9.15 -11.28
C VAL A 190 -2.01 9.50 -10.89
N ASP A 191 -1.22 8.47 -10.57
CA ASP A 191 0.22 8.56 -10.32
C ASP A 191 0.96 7.94 -11.50
N LEU A 192 1.86 8.72 -12.12
CA LEU A 192 2.62 8.31 -13.29
C LEU A 192 4.06 8.03 -12.90
N ALA A 193 4.40 6.76 -12.80
CA ALA A 193 5.74 6.26 -12.52
C ALA A 193 6.52 5.96 -13.81
N PHE A 194 7.82 6.21 -13.79
CA PHE A 194 8.73 5.87 -14.89
C PHE A 194 9.53 4.58 -14.62
N THR A 195 9.62 4.18 -13.36
CA THR A 195 10.31 2.96 -12.91
C THR A 195 9.55 2.34 -11.72
N SER A 196 9.69 1.03 -11.57
CA SER A 196 9.07 0.27 -10.48
C SER A 196 9.80 0.50 -9.15
N CYS A 197 11.08 0.86 -9.20
CA CYS A 197 11.93 1.17 -8.06
C CYS A 197 12.20 2.69 -7.92
N TRP A 198 13.27 3.09 -7.25
CA TRP A 198 13.68 4.51 -7.15
C TRP A 198 14.78 4.83 -8.16
N HIS A 199 14.84 6.10 -8.58
CA HIS A 199 15.74 6.55 -9.66
C HIS A 199 17.24 6.33 -9.39
N SER A 200 17.64 6.17 -8.12
CA SER A 200 19.04 5.92 -7.72
C SER A 200 19.34 4.45 -7.46
N HIS A 201 18.41 3.53 -7.76
CA HIS A 201 18.66 2.10 -7.69
C HIS A 201 19.61 1.70 -8.84
N SER A 202 20.58 0.82 -8.58
CA SER A 202 21.60 0.43 -9.57
C SER A 202 21.02 -0.22 -10.83
N GLN A 203 19.84 -0.83 -10.70
CA GLN A 203 19.13 -1.52 -11.78
C GLN A 203 17.85 -0.77 -12.21
N ALA A 204 17.76 0.55 -11.99
CA ALA A 204 16.51 1.29 -12.26
C ALA A 204 16.00 1.17 -13.71
N ASP A 205 16.93 1.09 -14.67
CA ASP A 205 16.63 0.93 -16.10
C ASP A 205 16.04 -0.45 -16.44
N GLU A 206 16.37 -1.48 -15.66
CA GLU A 206 15.79 -2.83 -15.79
C GLU A 206 14.33 -2.84 -15.34
N PHE A 207 13.96 -1.95 -14.40
CA PHE A 207 12.65 -1.89 -13.76
C PHE A 207 11.66 -0.90 -14.43
N THR A 208 11.77 -0.72 -15.74
CA THR A 208 10.91 0.13 -16.58
C THR A 208 9.87 -0.65 -17.38
N LEU A 209 8.83 0.04 -17.88
CA LEU A 209 7.74 -0.60 -18.64
C LEU A 209 8.23 -1.43 -19.84
N ASN A 210 9.34 -1.04 -20.47
CA ASN A 210 9.90 -1.74 -21.63
C ASN A 210 10.29 -3.20 -21.35
N ASN A 211 10.56 -3.53 -20.09
CA ASN A 211 10.98 -4.86 -19.65
C ASN A 211 9.89 -5.58 -18.84
N ALA A 212 8.70 -4.98 -18.73
CA ALA A 212 7.65 -5.44 -17.85
C ALA A 212 6.67 -6.39 -18.56
N ASP A 213 6.32 -7.48 -17.88
CA ASP A 213 5.19 -8.31 -18.28
C ASP A 213 3.87 -7.60 -17.94
N THR A 214 2.91 -7.69 -18.86
CA THR A 214 1.57 -7.14 -18.67
C THR A 214 0.49 -8.14 -19.03
N GLU A 215 -0.68 -7.99 -18.40
CA GLU A 215 -1.88 -8.77 -18.73
C GLU A 215 -3.12 -7.88 -18.70
N MET A 216 -4.22 -8.34 -19.30
CA MET A 216 -5.50 -7.65 -19.27
C MET A 216 -6.31 -8.13 -18.07
N ILE A 217 -6.58 -7.23 -17.12
CA ILE A 217 -7.49 -7.46 -15.99
C ILE A 217 -8.68 -6.54 -16.18
N GLU A 218 -9.89 -7.10 -16.27
CA GLU A 218 -11.14 -6.34 -16.48
C GLU A 218 -11.08 -5.35 -17.67
N GLY A 219 -10.34 -5.71 -18.72
CA GLY A 219 -10.17 -4.86 -19.90
C GLY A 219 -9.16 -3.73 -19.73
N ILE A 220 -8.30 -3.77 -18.71
CA ILE A 220 -7.24 -2.79 -18.46
C ILE A 220 -5.88 -3.48 -18.44
N ARG A 221 -4.88 -2.86 -19.06
CA ARG A 221 -3.49 -3.34 -19.05
C ARG A 221 -2.87 -3.14 -17.66
N CYS A 222 -2.52 -4.23 -17.00
CA CYS A 222 -1.92 -4.28 -15.67
C CYS A 222 -0.54 -4.93 -15.72
N LEU A 223 0.35 -4.58 -14.79
CA LEU A 223 1.57 -5.35 -14.54
C LEU A 223 1.21 -6.76 -14.10
N SER A 224 1.97 -7.75 -14.53
CA SER A 224 1.71 -9.16 -14.21
C SER A 224 2.98 -9.93 -13.81
N GLY A 225 2.77 -11.17 -13.38
CA GLY A 225 3.83 -12.14 -13.10
C GLY A 225 4.90 -11.66 -12.11
N SER A 226 6.15 -12.00 -12.43
CA SER A 226 7.33 -11.66 -11.64
C SER A 226 7.54 -10.15 -11.49
N TYR A 227 7.13 -9.37 -12.50
CA TYR A 227 7.29 -7.93 -12.49
C TYR A 227 6.36 -7.23 -11.49
N LEU A 228 5.09 -7.65 -11.43
CA LEU A 228 4.15 -7.16 -10.42
C LEU A 228 4.63 -7.47 -8.99
N TYR A 229 5.29 -8.63 -8.78
CA TYR A 229 5.90 -8.96 -7.50
C TYR A 229 7.03 -7.99 -7.15
N LEU A 230 7.99 -7.77 -8.06
CA LEU A 230 9.12 -6.87 -7.84
C LEU A 230 8.66 -5.43 -7.61
N ASP A 231 7.68 -4.96 -8.39
CA ASP A 231 7.07 -3.64 -8.23
C ASP A 231 6.50 -3.43 -6.82
N THR A 232 5.71 -4.40 -6.37
CA THR A 232 5.09 -4.39 -5.04
C THR A 232 6.15 -4.48 -3.94
N MET A 233 7.20 -5.28 -4.18
CA MET A 233 8.31 -5.48 -3.25
C MET A 233 9.11 -4.19 -3.08
N PHE A 234 9.53 -3.54 -4.17
CA PHE A 234 10.26 -2.27 -4.12
C PHE A 234 9.44 -1.19 -3.44
N HIS A 235 8.14 -1.13 -3.72
CA HIS A 235 7.25 -0.19 -3.06
C HIS A 235 7.19 -0.42 -1.54
N LEU A 236 6.97 -1.66 -1.10
CA LEU A 236 6.96 -1.98 0.33
C LEU A 236 8.31 -1.71 0.98
N TYR A 237 9.41 -2.05 0.33
CA TYR A 237 10.75 -1.75 0.83
C TYR A 237 10.95 -0.25 1.05
N ARG A 238 10.56 0.57 0.07
CA ARG A 238 10.60 2.03 0.17
C ARG A 238 9.73 2.56 1.32
N GLU A 239 8.53 2.02 1.51
CA GLU A 239 7.64 2.42 2.61
C GLU A 239 8.20 2.07 3.99
N THR A 240 8.95 0.98 4.08
CA THR A 240 9.36 0.38 5.35
C THR A 240 10.80 0.73 5.74
N ARG A 241 11.64 1.17 4.80
CA ARG A 241 13.07 1.47 5.03
C ARG A 241 13.45 2.92 4.80
N PHE A 242 12.72 3.68 3.99
CA PHE A 242 13.10 5.07 3.73
C PHE A 242 12.56 5.98 4.83
N ILE A 243 13.46 6.74 5.47
CA ILE A 243 13.13 7.64 6.58
C ILE A 243 12.02 8.63 6.20
N ASN A 244 12.07 9.16 4.98
CA ASN A 244 11.06 10.12 4.49
C ASN A 244 9.66 9.47 4.39
N SER A 245 9.59 8.21 3.97
CA SER A 245 8.33 7.44 3.94
C SER A 245 7.80 7.24 5.35
N LEU A 246 8.66 6.77 6.25
CA LEU A 246 8.30 6.48 7.65
C LEU A 246 7.82 7.74 8.39
N GLN A 247 8.39 8.91 8.11
CA GLN A 247 7.96 10.19 8.68
C GLN A 247 6.54 10.60 8.24
N GLY A 248 6.16 10.25 7.02
CA GLY A 248 4.84 10.55 6.47
C GLY A 248 3.75 9.68 7.10
N ARG A 249 3.95 8.36 7.04
CA ARG A 249 3.02 7.34 7.56
C ARG A 249 3.71 6.01 7.87
N SER A 250 3.02 5.17 8.63
CA SER A 250 3.39 3.76 8.81
C SER A 250 3.04 2.94 7.57
N PRO A 251 3.88 1.96 7.19
CA PRO A 251 3.52 0.99 6.15
C PRO A 251 2.27 0.20 6.58
N PHE A 252 1.50 -0.24 5.59
CA PHE A 252 0.26 -0.97 5.84
C PHE A 252 0.54 -2.48 5.96
N LEU A 253 -0.17 -3.17 6.85
CA LEU A 253 -0.10 -4.64 6.89
C LEU A 253 -0.75 -5.24 5.64
N LEU A 254 -1.71 -4.54 5.03
CA LEU A 254 -2.24 -4.90 3.71
C LEU A 254 -1.14 -5.01 2.64
N SER A 255 -0.11 -4.15 2.67
CA SER A 255 1.01 -4.21 1.72
C SER A 255 1.86 -5.48 1.90
N TYR A 256 1.96 -6.02 3.12
CA TYR A 256 2.58 -7.33 3.35
C TYR A 256 1.69 -8.46 2.83
N LEU A 257 0.38 -8.36 3.01
CA LEU A 257 -0.58 -9.32 2.45
C LEU A 257 -0.53 -9.36 0.92
N ASP A 258 -0.35 -8.21 0.25
CA ASP A 258 -0.14 -8.13 -1.20
C ASP A 258 0.99 -9.06 -1.65
N LEU A 259 2.17 -8.95 -1.03
CA LEU A 259 3.33 -9.80 -1.36
C LEU A 259 3.11 -11.28 -1.05
N ILE A 260 2.46 -11.59 0.06
CA ILE A 260 2.17 -12.99 0.43
C ILE A 260 1.23 -13.62 -0.60
N LEU A 261 0.19 -12.89 -1.03
CA LEU A 261 -0.75 -13.37 -2.06
C LEU A 261 -0.08 -13.51 -3.42
N LEU A 262 0.76 -12.55 -3.82
CA LEU A 262 1.55 -12.64 -5.05
C LEU A 262 2.45 -13.87 -5.05
N ARG A 263 3.19 -14.11 -3.97
CA ARG A 263 4.07 -15.28 -3.84
C ARG A 263 3.30 -16.60 -3.87
N LYS A 264 2.12 -16.65 -3.26
CA LYS A 264 1.24 -17.84 -3.28
C LYS A 264 0.76 -18.16 -4.70
N ASN A 265 0.49 -17.14 -5.52
CA ASN A 265 0.02 -17.30 -6.90
C ASN A 265 1.17 -17.44 -7.92
N ASN A 266 2.37 -16.94 -7.59
CA ASN A 266 3.56 -16.99 -8.42
C ASN A 266 4.77 -17.47 -7.59
N PRO A 267 4.92 -18.78 -7.35
CA PRO A 267 6.02 -19.32 -6.55
C PRO A 267 7.40 -19.21 -7.23
N GLU A 268 7.43 -18.86 -8.52
CA GLU A 268 8.59 -18.92 -9.43
C GLU A 268 9.26 -17.56 -9.69
N PRO A 269 9.58 -16.79 -8.64
CA PRO A 269 10.90 -16.15 -8.77
C PRO A 269 11.71 -16.22 -7.49
N THR A 270 12.73 -17.07 -7.51
CA THR A 270 13.87 -16.95 -6.60
C THR A 270 14.67 -15.70 -6.95
N PHE A 271 14.28 -14.56 -6.37
CA PHE A 271 15.05 -13.32 -6.38
C PHE A 271 16.04 -13.26 -5.21
N SER A 272 16.64 -14.39 -4.84
CA SER A 272 17.52 -14.49 -3.67
C SER A 272 18.75 -13.58 -3.74
N GLU A 273 19.05 -13.04 -4.91
CA GLU A 273 20.15 -12.12 -5.17
C GLU A 273 19.77 -10.64 -4.91
N ILE A 274 18.46 -10.32 -4.85
CA ILE A 274 17.98 -8.96 -4.55
C ILE A 274 17.90 -8.78 -3.02
N SER A 275 18.70 -7.85 -2.50
CA SER A 275 18.83 -7.64 -1.05
C SER A 275 17.51 -7.22 -0.36
N GLU A 276 16.69 -6.46 -1.08
CA GLU A 276 15.37 -5.98 -0.71
C GLU A 276 14.41 -7.14 -0.50
N HIS A 277 14.46 -8.14 -1.40
CA HIS A 277 13.65 -9.35 -1.33
C HIS A 277 13.99 -10.15 -0.08
N VAL A 278 15.27 -10.45 0.16
CA VAL A 278 15.74 -11.17 1.35
C VAL A 278 15.29 -10.46 2.64
N THR A 279 15.35 -9.14 2.64
CA THR A 279 14.93 -8.32 3.78
C THR A 279 13.43 -8.45 4.05
N LEU A 280 12.58 -8.33 3.04
CA LEU A 280 11.12 -8.43 3.20
C LEU A 280 10.65 -9.86 3.46
N GLU A 281 11.33 -10.86 2.95
CA GLU A 281 11.06 -12.28 3.26
C GLU A 281 11.25 -12.58 4.75
N ARG A 282 12.26 -11.97 5.37
CA ARG A 282 12.44 -12.04 6.84
C ARG A 282 11.29 -11.35 7.58
N ASP A 283 10.85 -10.19 7.12
CA ASP A 283 9.71 -9.48 7.72
C ASP A 283 8.42 -10.31 7.62
N ILE A 284 8.13 -10.88 6.45
CA ILE A 284 6.96 -11.75 6.22
C ILE A 284 7.03 -13.00 7.11
N SER A 285 8.20 -13.64 7.16
CA SER A 285 8.41 -14.82 8.01
C SER A 285 8.18 -14.50 9.49
N ALA A 286 8.66 -13.34 9.95
CA ALA A 286 8.45 -12.88 11.32
C ALA A 286 6.97 -12.56 11.60
N LEU A 287 6.27 -11.90 10.67
CA LEU A 287 4.83 -11.64 10.77
C LEU A 287 4.01 -12.94 10.91
N LEU A 288 4.38 -13.99 10.15
CA LEU A 288 3.65 -15.25 10.11
C LEU A 288 4.04 -16.25 11.21
N SER A 289 5.26 -16.21 11.76
CA SER A 289 5.75 -17.17 12.76
C SER A 289 4.97 -17.14 14.07
N GLY A 290 4.32 -16.02 14.36
CA GLY A 290 3.49 -15.84 15.55
C GLY A 290 4.24 -15.48 16.82
N ASP A 291 5.56 -15.28 16.75
CA ASP A 291 6.36 -14.72 17.85
C ASP A 291 6.19 -13.19 17.91
N THR A 292 5.00 -12.75 18.29
CA THR A 292 4.65 -11.32 18.46
C THR A 292 5.52 -10.65 19.53
N ASP A 293 6.04 -11.42 20.48
CA ASP A 293 6.96 -10.92 21.48
C ASP A 293 8.34 -10.65 20.89
N ALA A 294 8.88 -11.53 20.05
CA ALA A 294 10.11 -11.24 19.30
C ALA A 294 9.92 -10.07 18.32
N LEU A 295 8.77 -9.99 17.64
CA LEU A 295 8.42 -8.86 16.75
C LEU A 295 8.42 -7.50 17.45
N LEU A 296 8.14 -7.46 18.76
CA LEU A 296 7.88 -6.22 19.50
C LEU A 296 8.87 -5.92 20.64
N LYS A 297 9.78 -6.83 21.02
CA LYS A 297 10.72 -6.63 22.14
C LYS A 297 12.11 -6.10 21.74
N HIS A 298 12.41 -5.95 20.45
CA HIS A 298 13.71 -5.39 20.04
C HIS A 298 13.82 -3.90 20.41
N GLN A 299 14.93 -3.51 21.03
CA GLN A 299 15.24 -2.09 21.31
C GLN A 299 16.00 -1.50 20.12
N ILE A 300 15.60 -0.31 19.68
CA ILE A 300 16.24 0.38 18.56
C ILE A 300 17.68 0.77 18.92
N THR A 301 18.64 0.30 18.13
CA THR A 301 20.02 0.80 18.12
C THR A 301 20.33 1.55 16.81
N LEU A 302 21.33 2.44 16.82
CA LEU A 302 21.81 3.11 15.59
C LEU A 302 22.38 2.14 14.56
N ALA A 303 22.88 0.99 15.00
CA ALA A 303 23.33 -0.08 14.11
C ALA A 303 22.16 -0.71 13.35
N ASP A 304 20.97 -0.86 13.94
CA ASP A 304 19.77 -1.42 13.30
C ASP A 304 19.28 -0.62 12.10
N ILE A 305 19.54 0.69 12.12
CA ILE A 305 19.11 1.67 11.12
C ILE A 305 20.04 1.63 9.91
N ASN A 306 21.33 1.42 10.16
CA ASN A 306 22.32 1.24 9.11
C ASN A 306 22.38 -0.23 8.60
N SER A 307 21.75 -1.18 9.30
CA SER A 307 21.78 -2.62 8.99
C SER A 307 20.42 -3.24 8.65
N THR A 308 19.42 -2.42 8.28
CA THR A 308 18.10 -2.89 7.82
C THR A 308 17.42 -3.90 8.75
N SER A 309 17.53 -3.78 10.08
CA SER A 309 16.97 -4.78 10.99
C SER A 309 15.43 -4.66 11.15
N ALA A 310 14.74 -5.77 10.94
CA ALA A 310 13.29 -5.91 10.77
C ALA A 310 12.43 -5.55 12.00
N PHE A 311 12.98 -5.72 13.21
CA PHE A 311 12.17 -5.85 14.41
C PHE A 311 11.58 -4.53 14.95
N ASN A 312 12.19 -3.39 14.63
CA ASN A 312 11.69 -2.10 15.11
C ASN A 312 10.52 -1.55 14.29
N LEU A 313 10.36 -2.02 13.05
CA LEU A 313 9.27 -1.60 12.19
C LEU A 313 7.91 -2.06 12.71
N PHE A 314 7.79 -3.31 13.17
CA PHE A 314 6.53 -3.83 13.69
C PHE A 314 6.10 -3.13 14.98
N SER A 315 7.05 -2.69 15.80
CA SER A 315 6.77 -1.81 16.94
C SER A 315 6.17 -0.46 16.51
N TYR A 316 6.69 0.11 15.42
CA TYR A 316 6.15 1.33 14.82
C TYR A 316 4.74 1.11 14.20
N MET A 317 4.53 -0.05 13.59
CA MET A 317 3.25 -0.44 12.99
C MET A 317 2.19 -0.70 14.06
N ALA A 318 2.54 -1.34 15.18
CA ALA A 318 1.61 -1.72 16.25
C ALA A 318 0.88 -0.52 16.90
N LYS A 319 1.48 0.68 16.85
CA LYS A 319 0.91 1.90 17.42
C LYS A 319 -0.36 2.34 16.71
N SER A 320 -1.45 2.53 17.45
CA SER A 320 -2.69 3.06 16.89
C SER A 320 -2.53 4.52 16.43
N PHE A 321 -1.85 5.39 17.19
CA PHE A 321 -1.83 6.84 16.93
C PHE A 321 -0.56 7.38 16.23
N LYS A 322 -0.77 8.33 15.31
CA LYS A 322 0.29 9.02 14.55
C LYS A 322 1.28 9.81 15.44
N LYS A 323 0.82 10.32 16.60
CA LYS A 323 1.67 11.07 17.54
C LYS A 323 2.77 10.18 18.11
N ASP A 324 2.40 8.99 18.60
CA ASP A 324 3.31 8.02 19.21
C ASP A 324 4.35 7.54 18.19
N SER A 325 3.89 7.30 16.96
CA SER A 325 4.73 7.03 15.79
C SER A 325 5.75 8.15 15.52
N LYS A 326 5.33 9.42 15.54
CA LYS A 326 6.23 10.57 15.31
C LYS A 326 7.23 10.76 16.44
N GLU A 327 6.82 10.59 17.69
CA GLU A 327 7.72 10.70 18.84
C GLU A 327 8.85 9.68 18.77
N MET A 328 8.56 8.45 18.33
CA MET A 328 9.57 7.41 18.09
C MET A 328 10.59 7.83 17.01
N ILE A 329 10.14 8.49 15.93
CA ILE A 329 11.02 9.00 14.86
C ILE A 329 11.84 10.22 15.32
N GLU A 330 11.27 11.11 16.13
CA GLU A 330 12.01 12.27 16.67
C GLU A 330 13.04 11.86 17.73
N GLN A 331 12.70 10.91 18.61
CA GLN A 331 13.67 10.29 19.53
C GLN A 331 14.83 9.64 18.75
N PHE A 332 14.53 8.98 17.63
CA PHE A 332 15.51 8.46 16.69
C PHE A 332 16.46 9.55 16.15
N LYS A 333 15.93 10.70 15.71
CA LYS A 333 16.76 11.80 15.16
C LYS A 333 17.70 12.36 16.22
N LEU A 334 17.18 12.57 17.43
CA LEU A 334 17.97 13.09 18.55
C LEU A 334 19.10 12.13 18.93
N ALA A 335 18.85 10.82 18.94
CA ALA A 335 19.88 9.81 19.17
C ALA A 335 20.96 9.83 18.07
N SER A 336 20.57 9.97 16.80
CA SER A 336 21.51 10.02 15.67
C SER A 336 22.43 11.25 15.67
N ARG A 337 21.93 12.39 16.18
CA ARG A 337 22.69 13.65 16.27
C ARG A 337 23.62 13.73 17.48
N ALA A 338 23.40 12.90 18.51
CA ALA A 338 24.22 12.90 19.72
C ALA A 338 25.48 12.01 19.59
N GLN A 339 25.60 11.25 18.49
CA GLN A 339 26.68 10.27 18.27
C GLN A 339 27.56 10.58 17.05
N GLY A 340 27.26 11.65 16.29
CA GLY A 340 28.12 12.21 15.24
C GLY A 340 28.51 13.62 15.61
#